data_AF-A0A837IFN3-F1
#
_entry.id   AF-A0A837IFN3-F1
#
_cell.length_a   1.000
_cell.length_b   1.000
_cell.length_c   1.000
_cell.angle_alpha   90.00
_cell.angle_beta   90.00
_cell.angle_gamma   90.00
#
_symmetry.space_group_name_H-M   'P 1'
#
loop_
_entity.id
_entity.type
_entity.pdbx_description
1 polymer ?
#
loop_
_entity_poly.entity_id
_entity_poly.type
_entity_poly.pdbx_seq_one_letter_code
_entity_poly.pdbx_strand_id
1 'polypeptide(L)'
;MMRVDEEYAKKSIKVYLESISYPPFEIVPGGDPPDYYCVDSSGNKTPLEITTAESIYKDENEKSKKRTSTETLIKFCNQLDNKYKNLVPKGKSIMLVFKVPVKNFNKFKKGLVRTLDKLIRKNKPPGNRNLKIYGEIVEVHEISHGDNRRKAIIGAITDKNPIIVIQEQTQLILDKIIKEKESKLKEINSNNGEKWLGVINNYPLADANIFKTAINGINHNFTRIFLIEENNKVSEIMNSN
;
A
#
# COMPACT_ATOMS: atom_id res chain seq x y z
N MET A 1 -11.02 13.84 -11.93
CA MET A 1 -10.34 12.74 -12.65
C MET A 1 -10.35 11.55 -11.70
N MET A 2 -11.28 10.60 -11.90
CA MET A 2 -11.44 9.40 -11.05
C MET A 2 -10.10 8.66 -10.95
N ARG A 3 -9.71 8.19 -9.76
CA ARG A 3 -8.56 7.29 -9.66
C ARG A 3 -8.98 5.92 -10.20
N VAL A 4 -8.16 5.32 -11.06
CA VAL A 4 -8.43 4.01 -11.70
C VAL A 4 -8.81 2.95 -10.67
N ASP A 5 -8.19 3.02 -9.49
CA ASP A 5 -8.40 2.09 -8.38
C ASP A 5 -9.79 2.22 -7.74
N GLU A 6 -10.36 3.44 -7.68
CA GLU A 6 -11.70 3.68 -7.13
C GLU A 6 -12.78 3.09 -8.04
N GLU A 7 -12.62 3.23 -9.36
CA GLU A 7 -13.52 2.62 -10.34
C GLU A 7 -13.47 1.09 -10.30
N TYR A 8 -12.27 0.52 -10.11
CA TYR A 8 -12.09 -0.92 -9.91
C TYR A 8 -12.83 -1.40 -8.66
N ALA A 9 -12.64 -0.72 -7.53
CA ALA A 9 -13.30 -1.08 -6.28
C ALA A 9 -14.83 -0.96 -6.38
N LYS A 10 -15.33 0.12 -6.97
CA LYS A 10 -16.77 0.30 -7.24
C LYS A 10 -17.36 -0.86 -8.02
N LYS A 11 -16.73 -1.24 -9.13
CA LYS A 11 -17.19 -2.37 -9.97
C LYS A 11 -17.15 -3.69 -9.21
N SER A 12 -16.08 -3.93 -8.45
CA SER A 12 -15.93 -5.15 -7.66
C SER A 12 -17.03 -5.28 -6.59
N ILE A 13 -17.31 -4.19 -5.85
CA ILE A 13 -18.39 -4.14 -4.86
C ILE A 13 -19.75 -4.39 -5.53
N LYS A 14 -19.99 -3.77 -6.69
CA LYS A 14 -21.24 -3.96 -7.44
C LYS A 14 -21.47 -5.44 -7.79
N VAL A 15 -20.48 -6.07 -8.43
CA VAL A 15 -20.52 -7.48 -8.81
C VAL A 15 -20.73 -8.39 -7.59
N TYR A 16 -20.06 -8.07 -6.48
CA TYR A 16 -20.22 -8.82 -5.23
C TYR A 16 -21.65 -8.73 -4.68
N LEU A 17 -22.20 -7.53 -4.56
CA LEU A 17 -23.56 -7.32 -4.06
C LEU A 17 -24.61 -8.02 -4.94
N GLU A 18 -24.45 -7.95 -6.26
CA GLU A 18 -25.28 -8.70 -7.21
C GLU A 18 -25.16 -10.22 -7.00
N SER A 19 -23.95 -10.74 -6.74
CA SER A 19 -23.72 -12.18 -6.52
C SER A 19 -24.38 -12.72 -5.25
N ILE A 20 -24.59 -11.87 -4.25
CA ILE A 20 -25.29 -12.22 -3.00
C ILE A 20 -26.79 -11.86 -3.05
N SER A 21 -27.33 -11.55 -4.23
CA SER A 21 -28.74 -11.17 -4.42
C SER A 21 -29.16 -9.95 -3.60
N TYR A 22 -28.26 -8.98 -3.42
CA TYR A 22 -28.60 -7.70 -2.80
C TYR A 22 -29.72 -7.00 -3.60
N PRO A 23 -30.67 -6.28 -2.96
CA PRO A 23 -31.74 -5.59 -3.66
C PRO A 23 -31.23 -4.65 -4.76
N PRO A 24 -31.98 -4.44 -5.85
CA PRO A 24 -31.55 -3.59 -6.96
C PRO A 24 -31.09 -2.21 -6.51
N PHE A 25 -29.94 -1.79 -7.02
CA PHE A 25 -29.31 -0.54 -6.66
C PHE A 25 -28.47 0.01 -7.82
N GLU A 26 -28.16 1.30 -7.76
CA GLU A 26 -27.20 1.96 -8.62
C GLU A 26 -26.06 2.55 -7.79
N ILE A 27 -24.83 2.53 -8.32
CA ILE A 27 -23.73 3.28 -7.72
C ILE A 27 -23.45 4.51 -8.58
N VAL A 28 -23.71 5.69 -8.01
CA VAL A 28 -23.53 6.98 -8.69
C VAL A 28 -22.38 7.77 -8.04
N PRO A 29 -21.66 8.63 -8.79
CA PRO A 29 -20.64 9.49 -8.21
C PRO A 29 -21.19 10.37 -7.09
N GLY A 30 -20.41 10.53 -6.03
CA GLY A 30 -20.67 11.49 -4.96
C GLY A 30 -19.97 12.83 -5.19
N GLY A 31 -19.86 13.62 -4.11
CA GLY A 31 -19.24 14.95 -4.12
C GLY A 31 -17.83 15.02 -3.52
N ASP A 32 -17.27 13.89 -3.07
CA ASP A 32 -16.03 13.78 -2.25
C ASP A 32 -16.02 14.75 -1.05
N PRO A 33 -16.64 14.38 0.10
CA PRO A 33 -17.27 13.09 0.42
C PRO A 33 -18.80 13.03 0.17
N PRO A 34 -19.39 11.83 -0.07
CA PRO A 34 -18.68 10.57 -0.25
C PRO A 34 -18.08 10.46 -1.65
N ASP A 35 -17.19 9.49 -1.86
CA ASP A 35 -16.73 9.11 -3.20
C ASP A 35 -17.91 8.68 -4.11
N TYR A 36 -18.83 7.87 -3.56
CA TYR A 36 -20.03 7.38 -4.26
C TYR A 36 -21.26 7.33 -3.36
N TYR A 37 -22.44 7.24 -3.99
CA TYR A 37 -23.68 6.84 -3.34
C TYR A 37 -24.17 5.52 -3.94
N CYS A 38 -24.53 4.57 -3.08
CA CYS A 38 -25.37 3.43 -3.43
C CYS A 38 -26.83 3.88 -3.28
N VAL A 39 -27.58 3.86 -4.38
CA VAL A 39 -28.97 4.31 -4.46
C VAL A 39 -29.87 3.11 -4.67
N ASP A 40 -30.74 2.81 -3.70
CA ASP A 40 -31.70 1.72 -3.83
C ASP A 40 -32.90 2.11 -4.71
N SER A 41 -33.77 1.14 -5.00
CA SER A 41 -35.00 1.37 -5.77
C SER A 41 -36.00 2.34 -5.12
N SER A 42 -35.86 2.60 -3.82
CA SER A 42 -36.68 3.56 -3.06
C SER A 42 -36.08 4.98 -3.08
N GLY A 43 -34.91 5.16 -3.70
CA GLY A 43 -34.19 6.43 -3.74
C GLY A 43 -33.36 6.73 -2.49
N ASN A 44 -33.21 5.78 -1.56
CA ASN A 44 -32.33 5.95 -0.41
C ASN A 44 -30.87 5.96 -0.86
N LYS A 45 -30.10 6.89 -0.30
CA LYS A 45 -28.68 7.06 -0.64
C LYS A 45 -27.81 6.64 0.53
N THR A 46 -27.07 5.56 0.34
CA THR A 46 -26.03 5.13 1.27
C THR A 46 -24.67 5.64 0.78
N PRO A 47 -23.96 6.49 1.56
CA PRO A 47 -22.62 6.96 1.20
C PRO A 47 -21.62 5.80 1.22
N LEU A 48 -20.77 5.74 0.20
CA LEU A 48 -19.69 4.77 0.02
C LEU A 48 -18.37 5.52 -0.16
N GLU A 49 -17.48 5.39 0.82
CA GLU A 49 -16.08 5.82 0.70
C GLU A 49 -15.20 4.69 0.19
N ILE A 50 -14.23 5.00 -0.65
CA ILE A 50 -13.22 4.06 -1.12
C ILE A 50 -11.84 4.50 -0.62
N THR A 51 -11.02 3.51 -0.24
CA THR A 51 -9.65 3.76 0.21
C THR A 51 -8.78 2.53 0.00
N THR A 52 -7.52 2.65 0.40
CA THR A 52 -6.51 1.61 0.23
C THR A 52 -5.86 1.32 1.58
N ALA A 53 -5.84 0.04 1.94
CA ALA A 53 -5.03 -0.48 3.03
C ALA A 53 -3.61 -0.72 2.54
N GLU A 54 -2.66 0.00 3.12
CA GLU A 54 -1.24 -0.13 2.82
C GLU A 54 -0.46 -0.29 4.13
N SER A 55 0.68 -0.98 4.08
CA SER A 55 1.56 -1.07 5.24
C SER A 55 1.87 0.31 5.82
N ILE A 56 1.75 0.40 7.14
CA ILE A 56 2.18 1.55 7.92
C ILE A 56 3.50 1.25 8.64
N TYR A 57 4.22 2.30 8.99
CA TYR A 57 5.39 2.25 9.88
C TYR A 57 5.21 3.23 11.04
N LYS A 58 5.85 2.95 12.18
CA LYS A 58 5.95 3.89 13.31
C LYS A 58 7.12 4.85 13.07
N ASP A 59 6.85 6.15 13.08
CA ASP A 59 7.92 7.15 13.03
C ASP A 59 8.64 7.29 14.39
N GLU A 60 9.62 8.20 14.47
CA GLU A 60 10.42 8.44 15.69
C GLU A 60 9.58 8.88 16.90
N ASN A 61 8.32 9.32 16.69
CA ASN A 61 7.36 9.69 17.74
C ASN A 61 6.23 8.66 17.90
N GLU A 62 6.46 7.42 17.44
CA GLU A 62 5.49 6.31 17.46
C GLU A 62 4.18 6.57 16.66
N LYS A 63 4.16 7.58 15.78
CA LYS A 63 2.98 7.87 14.95
C LYS A 63 2.97 7.01 13.69
N SER A 64 1.82 6.42 13.38
CA SER A 64 1.60 5.58 12.20
C SER A 64 1.55 6.38 10.89
N LYS A 65 2.52 6.15 10.00
CA LYS A 65 2.61 6.79 8.67
C LYS A 65 2.48 5.79 7.53
N LYS A 66 1.86 6.21 6.42
CA LYS A 66 1.75 5.39 5.20
C LYS A 66 3.12 5.23 4.54
N ARG A 67 3.38 4.08 3.91
CA ARG A 67 4.61 3.80 3.15
C ARG A 67 4.68 4.55 1.78
N THR A 68 4.40 5.85 1.73
CA THR A 68 4.46 6.67 0.50
C THR A 68 5.86 6.78 -0.13
N SER A 69 6.92 6.42 0.60
CA SER A 69 8.30 6.46 0.08
C SER A 69 8.71 5.26 -0.79
N THR A 70 7.90 4.20 -0.82
CA THR A 70 8.23 2.93 -1.49
C THR A 70 8.26 3.07 -3.02
N GLU A 71 7.25 3.68 -3.63
CA GLU A 71 7.22 3.87 -5.09
C GLU A 71 8.41 4.67 -5.61
N THR A 72 8.82 5.70 -4.87
CA THR A 72 9.94 6.55 -5.23
C THR A 72 11.25 5.77 -5.23
N LEU A 73 11.43 4.89 -4.24
CA LEU A 73 12.57 3.97 -4.17
C LEU A 73 12.51 2.88 -5.25
N ILE A 74 11.35 2.32 -5.56
CA ILE A 74 11.16 1.35 -6.66
C ILE A 74 11.58 1.97 -7.99
N LYS A 75 11.04 3.16 -8.31
CA LYS A 75 11.39 3.92 -9.51
C LYS A 75 12.90 4.19 -9.56
N PHE A 76 13.50 4.53 -8.43
CA PHE A 76 14.94 4.74 -8.35
C PHE A 76 15.74 3.44 -8.57
N CYS A 77 15.33 2.30 -8.01
CA CYS A 77 15.99 1.02 -8.26
C CYS A 77 15.95 0.64 -9.74
N ASN A 78 14.82 0.84 -10.42
CA ASN A 78 14.72 0.62 -11.87
C ASN A 78 15.64 1.55 -12.66
N GLN A 79 15.81 2.81 -12.22
CA GLN A 79 16.79 3.72 -12.82
C GLN A 79 18.23 3.23 -12.63
N LEU A 80 18.57 2.72 -11.45
CA LEU A 80 19.90 2.14 -11.17
C LEU A 80 20.13 0.88 -11.99
N ASP A 81 19.13 0.00 -12.10
CA ASP A 81 19.19 -1.21 -12.93
C ASP A 81 19.50 -0.87 -14.39
N ASN A 82 18.74 0.06 -14.97
CA ASN A 82 18.98 0.53 -16.33
C ASN A 82 20.38 1.14 -16.51
N LYS A 83 20.90 1.85 -15.50
CA LYS A 83 22.23 2.46 -15.53
C LYS A 83 23.35 1.41 -15.47
N TYR A 84 23.18 0.36 -14.67
CA TYR A 84 24.25 -0.59 -14.35
C TYR A 84 24.12 -1.96 -15.04
N LYS A 85 23.05 -2.22 -15.79
CA LYS A 85 22.79 -3.51 -16.46
C LYS A 85 23.95 -4.07 -17.30
N ASN A 86 24.74 -3.19 -17.92
CA ASN A 86 25.88 -3.57 -18.75
C ASN A 86 27.24 -3.49 -18.02
N LEU A 87 27.24 -3.04 -16.75
CA LEU A 87 28.44 -2.85 -15.95
C LEU A 87 28.58 -3.91 -14.84
N VAL A 88 27.47 -4.47 -14.38
CA VAL A 88 27.47 -5.62 -13.47
C VAL A 88 27.80 -6.89 -14.28
N PRO A 89 28.73 -7.75 -13.83
CA PRO A 89 29.05 -8.97 -14.54
C PRO A 89 27.83 -9.88 -14.73
N LYS A 90 27.79 -10.61 -15.85
CA LYS A 90 26.76 -11.62 -16.12
C LYS A 90 26.73 -12.68 -15.01
N GLY A 91 25.53 -13.18 -14.70
CA GLY A 91 25.31 -14.12 -13.59
C GLY A 91 25.43 -13.49 -12.20
N LYS A 92 25.44 -12.16 -12.10
CA LYS A 92 25.48 -11.44 -10.83
C LYS A 92 24.46 -10.31 -10.78
N SER A 93 23.94 -10.05 -9.58
CA SER A 93 23.15 -8.88 -9.23
C SER A 93 23.74 -8.19 -8.00
N ILE A 94 23.49 -6.88 -7.89
CA ILE A 94 23.69 -6.12 -6.66
C ILE A 94 22.32 -5.88 -6.04
N MET A 95 22.08 -6.46 -4.88
CA MET A 95 20.90 -6.18 -4.08
C MET A 95 21.16 -5.00 -3.15
N LEU A 96 20.25 -4.04 -3.16
CA LEU A 96 20.25 -2.86 -2.31
C LEU A 96 19.07 -2.94 -1.35
N VAL A 97 19.35 -3.04 -0.05
CA VAL A 97 18.33 -3.03 1.00
C VAL A 97 18.23 -1.62 1.58
N PHE A 98 17.08 -1.00 1.43
CA PHE A 98 16.77 0.34 1.91
C PHE A 98 15.88 0.26 3.14
N LYS A 99 16.23 1.01 4.19
CA LYS A 99 15.37 1.19 5.36
C LYS A 99 14.58 2.49 5.24
N VAL A 100 13.27 2.42 5.05
CA VAL A 100 12.38 3.59 4.96
C VAL A 100 11.89 4.05 6.35
N PRO A 101 11.57 5.34 6.51
CA PRO A 101 11.67 6.43 5.52
C PRO A 101 13.10 6.93 5.32
N VAL A 102 13.45 7.29 4.08
CA VAL A 102 14.73 7.91 3.71
C VAL A 102 14.62 9.43 3.83
N LYS A 103 15.35 10.03 4.78
CA LYS A 103 15.38 11.50 4.95
C LYS A 103 16.12 12.14 3.77
N ASN A 104 15.63 13.29 3.28
CA ASN A 104 16.26 14.06 2.19
C ASN A 104 16.57 13.23 0.91
N PHE A 105 15.56 12.53 0.38
CA PHE A 105 15.72 11.57 -0.73
C PHE A 105 16.57 12.07 -1.91
N ASN A 106 16.45 13.34 -2.32
CA ASN A 106 17.25 13.89 -3.42
C ASN A 106 18.76 13.92 -3.13
N LYS A 107 19.17 14.24 -1.91
CA LYS A 107 20.58 14.20 -1.50
C LYS A 107 21.05 12.76 -1.41
N PHE A 108 20.25 11.91 -0.76
CA PHE A 108 20.49 10.46 -0.66
C PHE A 108 20.73 9.82 -2.04
N LYS A 109 19.82 10.05 -2.99
CA LYS A 109 19.88 9.56 -4.38
C LYS A 109 21.21 9.92 -5.04
N LYS A 110 21.60 11.21 -5.00
CA LYS A 110 22.86 11.69 -5.58
C LYS A 110 24.08 11.04 -4.90
N GLY A 111 24.04 10.91 -3.58
CA GLY A 111 25.10 10.26 -2.80
C GLY A 111 25.28 8.79 -3.15
N LEU A 112 24.18 8.02 -3.19
CA LEU A 112 24.22 6.59 -3.49
C LEU A 112 24.74 6.34 -4.91
N VAL A 113 24.27 7.09 -5.90
CA VAL A 113 24.74 6.97 -7.29
C VAL A 113 26.25 7.20 -7.38
N ARG A 114 26.77 8.25 -6.74
CA ARG A 114 28.21 8.54 -6.70
C ARG A 114 29.00 7.40 -6.05
N THR A 115 28.47 6.82 -4.98
CA THR A 115 29.12 5.70 -4.28
C THR A 115 29.11 4.43 -5.10
N LEU A 116 27.98 4.07 -5.72
CA LEU A 116 27.86 2.91 -6.61
C LEU A 116 28.74 3.05 -7.85
N ASP A 117 28.81 4.24 -8.46
CA ASP A 117 29.72 4.51 -9.58
C ASP A 117 31.18 4.19 -9.22
N LYS A 118 31.63 4.55 -8.01
CA LYS A 118 32.98 4.24 -7.52
C LYS A 118 33.19 2.74 -7.26
N LEU A 119 32.17 2.04 -6.82
CA LEU A 119 32.25 0.60 -6.52
C LEU A 119 32.27 -0.23 -7.80
N ILE A 120 31.32 0.03 -8.71
CA ILE A 120 31.12 -0.75 -9.93
C ILE A 120 32.27 -0.51 -10.93
N ARG A 121 32.78 0.73 -11.05
CA ARG A 121 33.91 1.03 -11.95
C ARG A 121 35.22 0.37 -11.57
N LYS A 122 35.40 -0.10 -10.33
CA LYS A 122 36.63 -0.78 -9.90
C LYS A 122 36.73 -2.22 -10.42
N ASN A 123 35.77 -2.69 -11.23
CA ASN A 123 35.68 -4.04 -11.79
C ASN A 123 35.84 -5.15 -10.74
N LYS A 124 35.59 -4.81 -9.48
CA LYS A 124 35.51 -5.72 -8.35
C LYS A 124 34.09 -5.62 -7.84
N PRO A 125 33.42 -6.75 -7.61
CA PRO A 125 32.09 -6.71 -7.03
C PRO A 125 32.10 -5.93 -5.72
N PRO A 126 31.02 -5.20 -5.39
CA PRO A 126 30.96 -4.49 -4.13
C PRO A 126 31.07 -5.46 -2.94
N GLY A 127 30.74 -6.75 -3.08
CA GLY A 127 30.62 -7.66 -1.94
C GLY A 127 29.57 -7.18 -0.93
N ASN A 128 29.43 -7.91 0.17
CA ASN A 128 28.43 -7.57 1.19
C ASN A 128 28.96 -6.45 2.09
N ARG A 129 28.27 -5.31 2.13
CA ARG A 129 28.67 -4.15 2.95
C ARG A 129 27.51 -3.20 3.24
N ASN A 130 27.68 -2.38 4.29
CA ASN A 130 26.79 -1.28 4.60
C ASN A 130 27.35 0.04 4.09
N LEU A 131 26.55 0.81 3.35
CA LEU A 131 26.88 2.16 2.87
C LEU A 131 26.14 3.20 3.71
N LYS A 132 26.90 4.09 4.35
CA LYS A 132 26.34 5.27 5.03
C LYS A 132 26.22 6.43 4.05
N ILE A 133 25.00 6.79 3.68
CA ILE A 133 24.69 7.84 2.71
C ILE A 133 23.80 8.89 3.38
N TYR A 134 24.35 10.06 3.68
CA TYR A 134 23.60 11.17 4.32
C TYR A 134 22.84 10.77 5.60
N GLY A 135 23.46 9.92 6.44
CA GLY A 135 22.86 9.44 7.69
C GLY A 135 21.97 8.22 7.53
N GLU A 136 21.67 7.80 6.30
CA GLU A 136 20.93 6.58 6.00
C GLU A 136 21.89 5.40 5.77
N ILE A 137 21.45 4.20 6.11
CA ILE A 137 22.20 2.95 5.87
C ILE A 137 21.54 2.20 4.72
N VAL A 138 22.34 1.88 3.70
CA VAL A 138 21.97 0.97 2.61
C VAL A 138 22.81 -0.28 2.71
N GLU A 139 22.16 -1.42 2.86
CA GLU A 139 22.87 -2.70 2.82
C GLU A 139 23.04 -3.10 1.35
N VAL A 140 24.25 -3.45 0.97
CA VAL A 140 24.61 -3.87 -0.38
C VAL A 140 25.02 -5.32 -0.29
N HIS A 141 24.36 -6.17 -1.06
CA HIS A 141 24.67 -7.59 -1.16
C HIS A 141 24.97 -7.96 -2.61
N GLU A 142 25.96 -8.80 -2.80
CA GLU A 142 26.20 -9.42 -4.11
C GLU A 142 25.49 -10.76 -4.17
N ILE A 143 24.71 -10.95 -5.24
CA ILE A 143 23.99 -12.19 -5.47
C ILE A 143 24.54 -12.83 -6.73
N SER A 144 25.07 -14.04 -6.61
CA SER A 144 25.42 -14.87 -7.76
C SER A 144 24.22 -15.72 -8.17
N HIS A 145 23.97 -15.82 -9.47
CA HIS A 145 22.87 -16.60 -10.03
C HIS A 145 23.23 -17.13 -11.42
N GLY A 146 22.65 -18.26 -11.81
CA GLY A 146 22.93 -18.88 -13.12
C GLY A 146 22.24 -18.21 -14.32
N ASP A 147 21.31 -17.27 -14.08
CA ASP A 147 20.48 -16.69 -15.15
C ASP A 147 20.94 -15.29 -15.59
N ASN A 148 21.33 -15.14 -16.85
CA ASN A 148 21.78 -13.88 -17.42
C ASN A 148 20.65 -12.86 -17.67
N ARG A 149 19.38 -13.24 -17.46
CA ARG A 149 18.20 -12.38 -17.63
C ARG A 149 17.79 -11.62 -16.37
N ARG A 150 18.43 -11.89 -15.23
CA ARG A 150 18.11 -11.17 -13.98
C ARG A 150 18.60 -9.72 -14.03
N LYS A 151 17.91 -8.88 -13.27
CA LYS A 151 18.27 -7.46 -13.08
C LYS A 151 19.68 -7.33 -12.51
N ALA A 152 20.42 -6.33 -12.96
CA ALA A 152 21.71 -5.99 -12.37
C ALA A 152 21.55 -5.34 -10.99
N ILE A 153 20.47 -4.58 -10.78
CA ILE A 153 20.12 -4.02 -9.48
C ILE A 153 18.79 -4.59 -8.99
N ILE A 154 18.80 -5.16 -7.79
CA ILE A 154 17.60 -5.63 -7.09
C ILE A 154 17.37 -4.72 -5.88
N GLY A 155 16.19 -4.11 -5.79
CA GLY A 155 15.81 -3.30 -4.63
C GLY A 155 15.01 -4.11 -3.62
N ALA A 156 15.41 -4.09 -2.36
CA ALA A 156 14.58 -4.49 -1.23
C ALA A 156 14.31 -3.27 -0.34
N ILE A 157 13.06 -3.07 0.04
CA ILE A 157 12.65 -1.93 0.85
C ILE A 157 12.03 -2.48 2.13
N THR A 158 12.60 -2.12 3.26
CA THR A 158 12.17 -2.54 4.60
C THR A 158 11.94 -1.32 5.48
N ASP A 159 11.18 -1.45 6.55
CA ASP A 159 10.99 -0.33 7.49
C ASP A 159 12.16 -0.27 8.50
N LYS A 160 12.48 0.94 8.98
CA LYS A 160 13.40 1.13 10.11
C LYS A 160 12.88 0.46 11.39
N ASN A 161 11.58 0.60 11.63
CA ASN A 161 10.86 0.03 12.78
C ASN A 161 9.66 -0.77 12.26
N PRO A 162 9.87 -2.01 11.78
CA PRO A 162 8.79 -2.81 11.24
C PRO A 162 7.85 -3.26 12.35
N ILE A 163 6.55 -3.18 12.10
CA ILE A 163 5.55 -3.89 12.91
C ILE A 163 5.52 -5.32 12.38
N ILE A 164 6.11 -6.25 13.13
CA ILE A 164 6.30 -7.63 12.67
C ILE A 164 5.07 -8.52 12.91
N VAL A 165 4.17 -8.12 13.80
CA VAL A 165 2.93 -8.84 14.09
C VAL A 165 1.87 -8.41 13.08
N ILE A 166 1.54 -9.30 12.13
CA ILE A 166 0.61 -9.02 11.03
C ILE A 166 -0.75 -8.56 11.56
N GLN A 167 -1.26 -9.18 12.63
CA GLN A 167 -2.53 -8.81 13.24
C GLN A 167 -2.51 -7.37 13.82
N GLU A 168 -1.45 -7.00 14.54
CA GLU A 168 -1.27 -5.63 15.08
C GLU A 168 -1.19 -4.62 13.94
N GLN A 169 -0.41 -4.93 12.89
CA GLN A 169 -0.27 -4.04 11.74
C GLN A 169 -1.62 -3.85 11.03
N THR A 170 -2.40 -4.92 10.85
CA THR A 170 -3.73 -4.86 10.22
C THR A 170 -4.71 -4.02 11.04
N GLN A 171 -4.73 -4.20 12.36
CA GLN A 171 -5.57 -3.41 13.26
C GLN A 171 -5.22 -1.92 13.20
N LEU A 172 -3.94 -1.57 13.21
CA LEU A 172 -3.51 -0.18 13.12
C LEU A 172 -3.80 0.44 11.74
N ILE A 173 -3.72 -0.35 10.65
CA ILE A 173 -4.12 0.10 9.31
C ILE A 173 -5.61 0.43 9.28
N LEU A 174 -6.46 -0.49 9.76
CA LEU A 174 -7.90 -0.30 9.79
C LEU A 174 -8.32 0.85 10.71
N ASP A 175 -7.79 0.93 11.93
CA ASP A 175 -8.12 1.98 12.90
C ASP A 175 -7.83 3.38 12.33
N LYS A 176 -6.68 3.51 11.66
CA LYS A 176 -6.32 4.75 10.97
C LYS A 176 -7.30 5.08 9.84
N ILE A 177 -7.61 4.10 8.98
CA ILE A 177 -8.54 4.28 7.86
C ILE A 177 -9.91 4.71 8.37
N ILE A 178 -10.43 4.02 9.38
CA ILE A 178 -11.75 4.26 9.95
C ILE A 178 -11.80 5.68 10.53
N LYS A 179 -10.84 6.06 11.38
CA LYS A 179 -10.78 7.41 11.95
C LYS A 179 -10.73 8.50 10.88
N GLU A 180 -9.91 8.31 9.83
CA GLU A 180 -9.80 9.25 8.72
C GLU A 180 -11.14 9.37 7.95
N LYS A 181 -11.81 8.25 7.66
CA LYS A 181 -13.02 8.22 6.84
C LYS A 181 -14.30 8.57 7.59
N GLU A 182 -14.42 8.21 8.87
CA GLU A 182 -15.52 8.68 9.73
C GLU A 182 -15.48 10.20 9.90
N SER A 183 -14.29 10.77 10.07
CA SER A 183 -14.12 12.22 10.14
C SER A 183 -14.61 12.91 8.87
N LYS A 184 -14.29 12.36 7.69
CA LYS A 184 -14.79 12.86 6.40
C LYS A 184 -16.31 12.76 6.27
N LEU A 185 -16.90 11.67 6.75
CA LEU A 185 -18.34 11.41 6.62
C LEU A 185 -19.18 11.99 7.77
N LYS A 186 -18.57 12.80 8.66
CA LYS A 186 -19.23 13.29 9.87
C LYS A 186 -20.47 14.14 9.57
N GLU A 187 -20.41 14.97 8.53
CA GLU A 187 -21.49 15.90 8.15
C GLU A 187 -22.49 15.31 7.16
N ILE A 188 -22.26 14.08 6.70
CA ILE A 188 -23.13 13.42 5.72
C ILE A 188 -24.24 12.68 6.47
N ASN A 189 -25.44 13.25 6.37
CA ASN A 189 -26.67 12.60 6.78
C ASN A 189 -27.07 11.61 5.69
N SER A 190 -27.04 10.31 5.99
CA SER A 190 -27.70 9.29 5.17
C SER A 190 -29.13 9.13 5.65
N ASN A 191 -30.07 9.02 4.70
CA ASN A 191 -31.49 8.94 5.02
C ASN A 191 -31.84 7.71 5.87
N ASN A 192 -31.05 6.65 5.76
CA ASN A 192 -31.18 5.38 6.47
C ASN A 192 -30.16 5.21 7.62
N GLY A 193 -29.32 6.21 7.90
CA GLY A 193 -28.23 6.10 8.88
C GLY A 193 -27.08 5.17 8.47
N GLU A 194 -27.15 4.53 7.31
CA GLU A 194 -26.10 3.63 6.83
C GLU A 194 -24.91 4.39 6.27
N LYS A 195 -23.71 3.81 6.44
CA LYS A 195 -22.46 4.28 5.84
C LYS A 195 -21.61 3.09 5.45
N TRP A 196 -21.11 3.06 4.23
CA TRP A 196 -20.31 1.95 3.71
C TRP A 196 -18.86 2.39 3.44
N LEU A 197 -17.94 1.44 3.59
CA LEU A 197 -16.51 1.63 3.31
C LEU A 197 -15.98 0.51 2.42
N GLY A 198 -15.38 0.86 1.29
CA GLY A 198 -14.57 -0.03 0.46
C GLY A 198 -13.08 0.15 0.74
N VAL A 199 -12.39 -0.93 1.08
CA VAL A 199 -10.95 -0.97 1.37
C VAL A 199 -10.25 -1.86 0.36
N ILE A 200 -9.47 -1.27 -0.54
CA ILE A 200 -8.58 -1.99 -1.47
C ILE A 200 -7.39 -2.52 -0.68
N ASN A 201 -7.18 -3.84 -0.71
CA ASN A 201 -6.11 -4.49 0.02
C ASN A 201 -4.78 -4.42 -0.74
N ASN A 202 -3.97 -3.40 -0.47
CA ASN A 202 -2.57 -3.33 -0.91
C ASN A 202 -1.59 -3.74 0.20
N TYR A 203 -2.08 -4.41 1.27
CA TYR A 203 -1.25 -4.98 2.31
C TYR A 203 -1.15 -6.50 2.13
N PRO A 204 -0.14 -7.00 1.40
CA PRO A 204 -0.11 -8.38 0.92
C PRO A 204 0.10 -9.44 2.01
N LEU A 205 0.33 -9.04 3.26
CA LEU A 205 0.56 -9.96 4.38
C LEU A 205 -0.74 -10.31 5.12
N ALA A 206 -1.84 -9.61 4.86
CA ALA A 206 -3.11 -9.84 5.53
C ALA A 206 -4.21 -10.18 4.52
N ASP A 207 -4.94 -11.25 4.79
CA ASP A 207 -6.11 -11.67 4.03
C ASP A 207 -7.42 -11.18 4.69
N ALA A 208 -8.55 -11.50 4.07
CA ALA A 208 -9.87 -11.16 4.60
C ALA A 208 -10.12 -11.63 6.05
N ASN A 209 -9.56 -12.77 6.48
CA ASN A 209 -9.77 -13.30 7.84
C ASN A 209 -9.01 -12.48 8.88
N ILE A 210 -7.80 -12.04 8.55
CA ILE A 210 -6.99 -11.17 9.41
C ILE A 210 -7.67 -9.80 9.56
N PHE A 211 -8.20 -9.24 8.46
CA PHE A 211 -8.98 -8.00 8.49
C PHE A 211 -10.29 -8.14 9.30
N LYS A 212 -11.01 -9.26 9.17
CA LYS A 212 -12.18 -9.59 10.01
C LYS A 212 -11.85 -9.65 11.49
N THR A 213 -10.72 -10.26 11.83
CA THR A 213 -10.28 -10.33 13.22
C THR A 213 -9.89 -8.94 13.74
N ALA A 214 -9.26 -8.13 12.90
CA ALA A 214 -8.79 -6.79 13.25
C ALA A 214 -9.94 -5.81 13.50
N ILE A 215 -11.04 -5.89 12.74
CA ILE A 215 -12.15 -4.96 12.87
C ILE A 215 -12.89 -5.10 14.20
N ASN A 216 -12.94 -6.31 14.79
CA ASN A 216 -13.64 -6.59 16.04
C ASN A 216 -13.17 -5.73 17.23
N GLY A 217 -11.94 -5.20 17.18
CA GLY A 217 -11.38 -4.33 18.22
C GLY A 217 -11.50 -2.83 17.93
N ILE A 218 -12.23 -2.42 16.90
CA ILE A 218 -12.29 -1.02 16.43
C ILE A 218 -13.73 -0.54 16.47
N ASN A 219 -13.98 0.55 17.21
CA ASN A 219 -15.29 1.19 17.24
C ASN A 219 -15.47 2.08 15.99
N HIS A 220 -16.62 1.94 15.31
CA HIS A 220 -16.93 2.70 14.10
C HIS A 220 -18.44 2.72 13.80
N ASN A 221 -18.87 3.63 12.93
CA ASN A 221 -20.27 3.81 12.51
C ASN A 221 -20.56 3.29 11.09
N PHE A 222 -19.60 2.64 10.44
CA PHE A 222 -19.86 1.95 9.16
C PHE A 222 -20.76 0.72 9.40
N THR A 223 -21.82 0.60 8.60
CA THR A 223 -22.71 -0.57 8.63
C THR A 223 -22.17 -1.71 7.80
N ARG A 224 -21.39 -1.40 6.75
CA ARG A 224 -20.68 -2.40 5.93
C ARG A 224 -19.26 -1.94 5.63
N ILE A 225 -18.33 -2.88 5.73
CA ILE A 225 -16.95 -2.68 5.28
C ILE A 225 -16.58 -3.81 4.33
N PHE A 226 -16.30 -3.45 3.08
CA PHE A 226 -15.88 -4.34 2.01
C PHE A 226 -14.36 -4.31 1.91
N LEU A 227 -13.71 -5.48 1.95
CA LEU A 227 -12.32 -5.66 1.57
C LEU A 227 -12.28 -6.11 0.10
N ILE A 228 -11.61 -5.33 -0.74
CA ILE A 228 -11.43 -5.60 -2.16
C ILE A 228 -10.01 -6.10 -2.37
N GLU A 229 -9.87 -7.37 -2.74
CA GLU A 229 -8.60 -8.00 -3.08
C GLU A 229 -8.34 -7.91 -4.59
N GLU A 230 -7.22 -8.47 -5.04
CA GLU A 230 -6.96 -8.68 -6.47
C GLU A 230 -8.00 -9.63 -7.10
N ASN A 231 -8.14 -9.57 -8.43
CA ASN A 231 -9.06 -10.41 -9.21
C ASN A 231 -10.57 -10.24 -8.89
N ASN A 232 -10.98 -9.03 -8.51
CA ASN A 232 -12.36 -8.67 -8.13
C ASN A 232 -12.93 -9.47 -6.95
N LYS A 233 -12.08 -10.12 -6.14
CA LYS A 233 -12.56 -10.82 -4.95
C LYS A 233 -12.91 -9.81 -3.87
N VAL A 234 -14.16 -9.82 -3.42
CA VAL A 234 -14.67 -8.95 -2.36
C VAL A 234 -15.10 -9.80 -1.19
N SER A 235 -14.75 -9.36 0.02
CA SER A 235 -15.24 -9.92 1.27
C SER A 235 -15.83 -8.83 2.14
N GLU A 236 -17.02 -9.03 2.70
CA GLU A 236 -17.48 -8.22 3.82
C GLU A 236 -16.69 -8.60 5.06
N ILE A 237 -15.89 -7.67 5.57
CA ILE A 237 -15.12 -7.85 6.81
C ILE A 237 -15.92 -7.36 8.02
N MET A 238 -16.96 -6.55 7.79
CA MET A 238 -17.94 -6.14 8.79
C MET A 238 -19.30 -5.95 8.11
N ASN A 239 -20.35 -6.44 8.75
CA ASN A 239 -21.74 -6.24 8.35
C ASN A 239 -22.63 -6.22 9.61
N SER A 240 -23.18 -5.06 9.92
CA SER A 240 -24.20 -4.89 10.95
C SER A 240 -25.58 -5.19 10.35
N ASN A 241 -25.91 -6.47 10.16
CA ASN A 241 -27.31 -6.87 9.91
C ASN A 241 -28.14 -6.74 11.19
#